data_AF-A0A2V8Y0Q7-F1
#
_entry.id   AF-A0A2V8Y0Q7-F1
#
_cell.length_a   1.000
_cell.length_b   1.000
_cell.length_c   1.000
_cell.angle_alpha   90.00
_cell.angle_beta   90.00
_cell.angle_gamma   90.00
#
_symmetry.space_group_name_H-M   'P 1'
#
loop_
_entity.id
_entity.type
_entity.pdbx_description
1 polymer ?
#
loop_
_entity_poly.entity_id
_entity_poly.type
_entity_poly.pdbx_seq_one_letter_code
_entity_poly.pdbx_strand_id
1 'polypeptide(L)'
;MAMAPHVVVAQSQSIDLVQAKRYFDEARKICESDAGKLWDKSLCGPMLFADPDTRSLAANQADSESWLKAQNGVFAGKLPEEVNIANTATSWAGVHWTMVMWPLPESPTRRARLLMHELFHRIQDDLGLPALSPPNAHLGTLEGRIWLQLEWRALRQALARPEAPPAERRRAVEDALLFRLRRQALFPKAQEEEQQLELNEGLAEYTGYKLRGTSDAAAVEAVIGRFSSAESEPAFSRSFAYVSGPAYGLLLDLSGKPWRKSLTSKSNLG
;
A
#
# COMPACT_ATOMS: atom_id res chain seq x y z
N MET A 1 44.49 -13.57 -33.26
CA MET A 1 43.15 -13.28 -33.81
C MET A 1 42.23 -13.07 -32.62
N ALA A 2 42.05 -11.83 -32.18
CA ALA A 2 41.32 -11.50 -30.96
C ALA A 2 39.82 -11.44 -31.28
N MET A 3 39.01 -12.24 -30.57
CA MET A 3 37.56 -12.17 -30.62
C MET A 3 37.09 -10.88 -29.95
N ALA A 4 36.29 -10.10 -30.68
CA ALA A 4 35.60 -8.94 -30.13
C ALA A 4 34.48 -9.40 -29.17
N PRO A 5 34.25 -8.72 -28.04
CA PRO A 5 33.14 -9.04 -27.16
C PRO A 5 31.84 -8.56 -27.82
N HIS A 6 30.92 -9.49 -28.06
CA HIS A 6 29.54 -9.15 -28.39
C HIS A 6 28.89 -8.51 -27.16
N VAL A 7 28.66 -7.21 -27.23
CA VAL A 7 27.75 -6.53 -26.30
C VAL A 7 26.34 -6.98 -26.64
N VAL A 8 25.78 -7.86 -25.80
CA VAL A 8 24.34 -8.17 -25.83
C VAL A 8 23.63 -6.94 -25.27
N VAL A 9 23.11 -6.11 -26.17
CA VAL A 9 22.14 -5.08 -25.79
C VAL A 9 20.85 -5.83 -25.48
N ALA A 10 20.50 -5.96 -24.20
CA ALA A 10 19.17 -6.42 -23.82
C ALA A 10 18.16 -5.46 -24.43
N GLN A 11 17.36 -5.93 -25.40
CA GLN A 11 16.21 -5.16 -25.87
C GLN A 11 15.31 -4.91 -24.66
N SER A 12 15.11 -3.64 -24.30
CA SER A 12 14.11 -3.24 -23.33
C SER A 12 12.76 -3.72 -23.84
N GLN A 13 12.26 -4.84 -23.30
CA GLN A 13 10.99 -5.39 -23.72
C GLN A 13 9.89 -4.46 -23.22
N SER A 14 9.15 -3.87 -24.16
CA SER A 14 7.90 -3.17 -23.88
C SER A 14 6.96 -4.06 -23.09
N ILE A 15 6.04 -3.46 -22.33
CA ILE A 15 5.01 -4.17 -21.54
C ILE A 15 4.37 -5.30 -22.35
N ASP A 16 4.39 -6.52 -21.81
CA ASP A 16 3.61 -7.65 -22.34
C ASP A 16 2.11 -7.36 -22.10
N LEU A 17 1.39 -7.00 -23.16
CA LEU A 17 -0.03 -6.64 -23.10
C LEU A 17 -0.93 -7.80 -22.69
N VAL A 18 -0.56 -9.05 -23.00
CA VAL A 18 -1.32 -10.24 -22.58
C VAL A 18 -1.18 -10.43 -21.07
N GLN A 19 0.05 -10.26 -20.55
CA GLN A 19 0.31 -10.32 -19.12
C GLN A 19 -0.35 -9.17 -18.37
N ALA A 20 -0.30 -7.94 -18.91
CA ALA A 20 -0.98 -6.77 -18.37
C ALA A 20 -2.50 -7.00 -18.28
N LYS A 21 -3.13 -7.52 -19.35
CA LYS A 21 -4.55 -7.87 -19.36
C LYS A 21 -4.90 -8.85 -18.22
N ARG A 22 -4.10 -9.90 -18.03
CA ARG A 22 -4.30 -10.87 -16.95
C ARG A 22 -4.27 -10.20 -15.58
N TYR A 23 -3.34 -9.29 -15.34
CA TYR A 23 -3.24 -8.57 -14.07
C TYR A 23 -4.41 -7.60 -13.85
N PHE A 24 -4.91 -6.93 -14.90
CA PHE A 24 -6.15 -6.15 -14.80
C PHE A 24 -7.37 -7.03 -14.49
N ASP A 25 -7.47 -8.20 -15.12
CA ASP A 25 -8.54 -9.16 -14.86
C ASP A 25 -8.49 -9.70 -13.42
N GLU A 26 -7.30 -9.90 -12.86
CA GLU A 26 -7.10 -10.26 -11.45
C GLU A 26 -7.57 -9.14 -10.51
N ALA A 27 -7.14 -7.90 -10.74
CA ALA A 27 -7.55 -6.74 -9.93
C ALA A 27 -9.08 -6.57 -9.93
N ARG A 28 -9.69 -6.70 -11.11
CA ARG A 28 -11.14 -6.63 -11.30
C ARG A 28 -11.89 -7.69 -10.49
N LYS A 29 -11.46 -8.95 -10.56
CA LYS A 29 -12.08 -10.03 -9.78
C LYS A 29 -12.03 -9.79 -8.27
N ILE A 30 -10.91 -9.25 -7.78
CA ILE A 30 -10.75 -8.95 -6.35
C ILE A 30 -11.70 -7.82 -5.93
N CYS A 31 -11.70 -6.71 -6.65
CA CYS A 31 -12.54 -5.56 -6.29
C CYS A 31 -14.04 -5.85 -6.46
N GLU A 32 -14.44 -6.64 -7.47
CA GLU A 32 -15.83 -7.10 -7.64
C GLU A 32 -16.28 -8.03 -6.52
N SER A 33 -15.38 -8.88 -6.01
CA SER A 33 -15.66 -9.76 -4.86
C SER A 33 -15.82 -8.98 -3.54
N ASP A 34 -14.96 -7.97 -3.32
CA ASP A 34 -15.11 -7.03 -2.21
C ASP A 34 -16.43 -6.25 -2.32
N ALA A 35 -16.82 -5.83 -3.52
CA ALA A 35 -18.06 -5.09 -3.78
C ALA A 35 -18.24 -3.86 -2.87
N GLY A 36 -17.14 -3.24 -2.45
CA GLY A 36 -17.13 -2.10 -1.53
C GLY A 36 -17.39 -2.46 -0.07
N LYS A 37 -17.41 -3.74 0.31
CA LYS A 37 -17.63 -4.17 1.70
C LYS A 37 -16.59 -3.60 2.66
N LEU A 38 -15.33 -3.47 2.21
CA LEU A 38 -14.27 -2.98 3.09
C LEU A 38 -14.43 -1.48 3.39
N TRP A 39 -14.68 -0.65 2.38
CA TRP A 39 -14.61 0.82 2.46
C TRP A 39 -15.93 1.55 2.24
N ASP A 40 -17.05 0.83 2.12
CA ASP A 40 -18.35 1.37 1.69
C ASP A 40 -18.28 2.10 0.33
N LYS A 41 -17.25 1.74 -0.46
CA LYS A 41 -16.95 2.29 -1.77
C LYS A 41 -16.20 1.26 -2.59
N SER A 42 -16.58 1.12 -3.86
CA SER A 42 -15.92 0.18 -4.76
C SER A 42 -14.48 0.61 -5.06
N LEU A 43 -13.54 -0.31 -4.89
CA LEU A 43 -12.16 -0.15 -5.34
C LEU A 43 -12.00 -0.33 -6.84
N CYS A 44 -12.98 -0.92 -7.54
CA CYS A 44 -12.90 -1.10 -8.99
C CYS A 44 -12.81 0.25 -9.70
N GLY A 45 -11.88 0.37 -10.65
CA GLY A 45 -11.74 1.58 -11.43
C GLY A 45 -10.59 1.56 -12.44
N PRO A 46 -10.30 2.72 -13.04
CA PRO A 46 -9.28 2.85 -14.06
C PRO A 46 -7.88 2.53 -13.52
N MET A 47 -7.14 1.70 -14.25
CA MET A 47 -5.77 1.34 -13.94
C MET A 47 -4.90 1.47 -15.19
N LEU A 48 -3.67 1.93 -14.98
CA LEU A 48 -2.62 1.91 -15.99
C LEU A 48 -1.33 1.33 -15.42
N PHE A 49 -0.61 0.58 -16.24
CA PHE A 49 0.73 0.09 -15.98
C PHE A 49 1.71 0.87 -16.84
N ALA A 50 2.76 1.39 -16.23
CA ALA A 50 3.77 2.20 -16.90
C ALA A 50 5.16 1.61 -16.67
N ASP A 51 5.89 1.38 -17.76
CA ASP A 51 7.29 0.96 -17.72
C ASP A 51 8.17 2.21 -17.54
N PRO A 52 8.94 2.32 -16.43
CA PRO A 52 9.76 3.49 -16.17
C PRO A 52 10.90 3.68 -17.18
N ASP A 53 11.39 2.60 -17.79
CA ASP A 53 12.53 2.63 -18.72
C ASP A 53 12.09 2.99 -20.13
N THR A 54 11.03 2.33 -20.62
CA THR A 54 10.55 2.53 -22.00
C THR A 54 9.45 3.57 -22.13
N ARG A 55 8.81 3.94 -21.01
CA ARG A 55 7.57 4.73 -20.94
C ARG A 55 6.39 4.08 -21.68
N SER A 56 6.50 2.80 -22.03
CA SER A 56 5.39 2.03 -22.58
C SER A 56 4.28 1.95 -21.53
N LEU A 57 3.03 1.98 -22.00
CA LEU A 57 1.87 1.99 -21.14
C LEU A 57 0.82 0.98 -21.60
N ALA A 58 0.19 0.31 -20.64
CA ALA A 58 -1.01 -0.50 -20.84
C ALA A 58 -2.09 -0.07 -19.84
N ALA A 59 -3.35 0.05 -20.26
CA ALA A 59 -4.47 0.47 -19.43
C ALA A 59 -5.67 -0.47 -19.59
N ASN A 60 -6.50 -0.56 -18.54
CA ASN A 60 -7.68 -1.42 -18.53
C ASN A 60 -8.90 -0.81 -19.24
N GLN A 61 -8.85 0.47 -19.62
CA GLN A 61 -9.88 1.17 -20.36
C GLN A 61 -9.28 2.26 -21.27
N ALA A 62 -10.10 2.86 -22.13
CA ALA A 62 -9.71 4.01 -22.93
C ALA A 62 -9.53 5.25 -22.04
N ASP A 63 -8.63 6.14 -22.45
CA ASP A 63 -8.59 7.51 -21.95
C ASP A 63 -9.63 8.39 -22.68
N SER A 64 -9.95 9.54 -22.11
CA SER A 64 -10.98 10.44 -22.64
C SER A 64 -10.49 11.26 -23.84
N GLU A 65 -9.18 11.35 -24.04
CA GLU A 65 -8.52 12.18 -25.05
C GLU A 65 -7.96 11.36 -26.24
N SER A 66 -8.23 10.04 -26.26
CA SER A 66 -7.83 9.10 -27.32
C SER A 66 -6.31 8.96 -27.55
N TRP A 67 -5.50 9.21 -26.54
CA TRP A 67 -4.05 8.93 -26.54
C TRP A 67 -3.75 7.43 -26.65
N LEU A 68 -4.59 6.60 -26.04
CA LEU A 68 -4.42 5.16 -26.01
C LEU A 68 -5.18 4.48 -27.13
N LYS A 69 -4.60 3.40 -27.68
CA LYS A 69 -5.21 2.60 -28.73
C LYS A 69 -5.51 1.20 -28.23
N ALA A 70 -6.70 0.69 -28.55
CA ALA A 70 -7.11 -0.66 -28.20
C ALA A 70 -6.18 -1.69 -28.88
N GLN A 71 -5.54 -2.54 -28.09
CA GLN A 71 -4.60 -3.56 -28.53
C GLN A 71 -4.67 -4.76 -27.56
N ASN A 72 -4.83 -5.98 -28.09
CA ASN A 72 -4.84 -7.22 -27.29
C ASN A 72 -5.83 -7.22 -26.10
N GLY A 73 -6.97 -6.54 -26.23
CA GLY A 73 -7.98 -6.47 -25.17
C GLY A 73 -7.64 -5.54 -24.00
N VAL A 74 -6.61 -4.69 -24.17
CA VAL A 74 -6.25 -3.55 -23.31
C VAL A 74 -6.10 -2.30 -24.18
N PHE A 75 -5.71 -1.18 -23.58
CA PHE A 75 -5.38 0.05 -24.27
C PHE A 75 -3.91 0.36 -24.09
N ALA A 76 -3.18 0.57 -25.17
CA ALA A 76 -1.74 0.75 -25.14
C ALA A 76 -1.30 2.08 -25.74
N GLY A 77 -0.17 2.60 -25.27
CA GLY A 77 0.41 3.86 -25.72
C GLY A 77 1.79 4.10 -25.10
N LYS A 78 2.26 5.34 -25.20
CA LYS A 78 3.49 5.80 -24.55
C LYS A 78 3.17 7.00 -23.68
N LEU A 79 3.68 7.01 -22.46
CA LEU A 79 3.46 8.11 -21.53
C LEU A 79 4.35 9.32 -21.90
N PRO A 80 3.80 10.55 -22.05
CA PRO A 80 4.58 11.76 -22.34
C PRO A 80 5.62 12.06 -21.25
N GLU A 81 6.79 12.61 -21.58
CA GLU A 81 7.91 12.81 -20.65
C GLU A 81 7.55 13.62 -19.41
N GLU A 82 6.57 14.51 -19.53
CA GLU A 82 6.10 15.42 -18.49
C GLU A 82 5.30 14.70 -17.39
N VAL A 83 4.80 13.49 -17.66
CA VAL A 83 4.05 12.71 -16.68
C VAL A 83 5.01 11.83 -15.88
N ASN A 84 5.10 12.08 -14.58
CA ASN A 84 5.90 11.27 -13.68
C ASN A 84 5.35 9.85 -13.56
N ILE A 85 6.24 8.86 -13.58
CA ILE A 85 5.89 7.44 -13.37
C ILE A 85 6.09 7.11 -11.90
N ALA A 86 5.02 6.74 -11.21
CA ALA A 86 5.03 6.32 -9.81
C ALA A 86 3.83 5.44 -9.50
N ASN A 87 3.95 4.60 -8.47
CA ASN A 87 2.81 3.92 -7.88
C ASN A 87 1.96 4.92 -7.09
N THR A 88 0.82 5.33 -7.64
CA THR A 88 -0.08 6.32 -7.00
C THR A 88 -1.38 6.50 -7.80
N ALA A 89 -2.30 7.32 -7.28
CA ALA A 89 -3.41 7.87 -8.03
C ALA A 89 -2.97 9.09 -8.86
N THR A 90 -3.36 9.16 -10.13
CA THR A 90 -2.93 10.24 -11.04
C THR A 90 -4.01 10.59 -12.04
N SER A 91 -4.17 11.87 -12.35
CA SER A 91 -5.11 12.36 -13.35
C SER A 91 -4.37 12.65 -14.65
N TRP A 92 -4.67 11.89 -15.70
CA TRP A 92 -4.03 12.02 -17.01
C TRP A 92 -5.00 11.65 -18.14
N ALA A 93 -4.93 12.39 -19.25
CA ALA A 93 -5.76 12.20 -20.44
C ALA A 93 -7.27 12.10 -20.13
N GLY A 94 -7.74 13.00 -19.26
CA GLY A 94 -9.14 13.09 -18.82
C GLY A 94 -9.67 11.90 -18.01
N VAL A 95 -8.81 11.11 -17.38
CA VAL A 95 -9.19 10.00 -16.49
C VAL A 95 -8.35 10.03 -15.20
N HIS A 96 -8.98 9.70 -14.07
CA HIS A 96 -8.31 9.51 -12.78
C HIS A 96 -7.91 8.03 -12.61
N TRP A 97 -6.63 7.76 -12.83
CA TRP A 97 -6.04 6.43 -12.90
C TRP A 97 -5.39 6.02 -11.57
N THR A 98 -5.39 4.72 -11.31
CA THR A 98 -4.35 4.09 -10.51
C THR A 98 -3.17 3.73 -11.42
N MET A 99 -2.03 4.40 -11.25
CA MET A 99 -0.77 4.09 -11.95
C MET A 99 0.03 3.08 -11.14
N VAL A 100 0.54 2.04 -11.81
CA VAL A 100 1.44 1.05 -11.21
C VAL A 100 2.65 0.84 -12.12
N MET A 101 3.84 0.87 -11.55
CA MET A 101 5.08 0.64 -12.27
C MET A 101 5.22 -0.81 -12.72
N TRP A 102 5.65 -1.00 -13.96
CA TRP A 102 5.98 -2.29 -14.54
C TRP A 102 7.47 -2.63 -14.34
N PRO A 103 7.86 -3.91 -14.15
CA PRO A 103 7.00 -5.09 -13.99
C PRO A 103 6.40 -5.20 -12.59
N LEU A 104 5.20 -5.77 -12.51
CA LEU A 104 4.55 -6.08 -11.24
C LEU A 104 5.12 -7.36 -10.62
N PRO A 105 4.95 -7.60 -9.31
CA PRO A 105 5.39 -8.84 -8.67
C PRO A 105 4.83 -10.09 -9.36
N GLU A 106 5.67 -11.11 -9.57
CA GLU A 106 5.23 -12.39 -10.15
C GLU A 106 4.32 -13.18 -9.21
N SER A 107 4.59 -13.11 -7.89
CA SER A 107 3.77 -13.73 -6.85
C SER A 107 2.34 -13.15 -6.89
N PRO A 108 1.30 -13.98 -7.12
CA PRO A 108 -0.08 -13.51 -7.20
C PRO A 108 -0.53 -12.76 -5.94
N THR A 109 -0.18 -13.26 -4.76
CA THR A 109 -0.54 -12.61 -3.48
C THR A 109 0.18 -11.27 -3.29
N ARG A 110 1.46 -11.16 -3.65
CA ARG A 110 2.18 -9.88 -3.55
C ARG A 110 1.66 -8.86 -4.55
N ARG A 111 1.33 -9.31 -5.76
CA ARG A 111 0.74 -8.47 -6.81
C ARG A 111 -0.65 -7.99 -6.43
N ALA A 112 -1.51 -8.88 -5.94
CA ALA A 112 -2.83 -8.51 -5.45
C ALA A 112 -2.75 -7.49 -4.30
N ARG A 113 -1.81 -7.68 -3.35
CA ARG A 113 -1.55 -6.70 -2.29
C ARG A 113 -1.21 -5.32 -2.87
N LEU A 114 -0.27 -5.26 -3.81
CA LEU A 114 0.13 -4.01 -4.49
C LEU A 114 -1.07 -3.39 -5.21
N LEU A 115 -1.76 -4.13 -6.07
CA LEU A 115 -2.88 -3.59 -6.85
C LEU A 115 -4.00 -3.03 -5.97
N MET A 116 -4.34 -3.69 -4.86
CA MET A 116 -5.36 -3.22 -3.94
C MET A 116 -4.91 -2.04 -3.08
N HIS A 117 -3.61 -1.98 -2.75
CA HIS A 117 -2.99 -0.80 -2.14
C HIS A 117 -3.13 0.42 -3.07
N GLU A 118 -2.74 0.29 -4.33
CA GLU A 118 -2.76 1.42 -5.27
C GLU A 118 -4.20 1.83 -5.68
N LEU A 119 -5.14 0.88 -5.73
CA LEU A 119 -6.56 1.18 -5.97
C LEU A 119 -7.19 1.94 -4.80
N PHE A 120 -6.71 1.74 -3.57
CA PHE A 120 -7.18 2.50 -2.41
C PHE A 120 -6.82 3.98 -2.53
N HIS A 121 -5.58 4.30 -2.92
CA HIS A 121 -5.14 5.68 -3.14
C HIS A 121 -6.06 6.45 -4.10
N ARG A 122 -6.62 5.78 -5.12
CA ARG A 122 -7.54 6.40 -6.08
C ARG A 122 -8.89 6.82 -5.47
N ILE A 123 -9.35 6.16 -4.41
CA ILE A 123 -10.62 6.49 -3.76
C ILE A 123 -10.44 7.28 -2.46
N GLN A 124 -9.21 7.56 -2.06
CA GLN A 124 -8.87 8.08 -0.74
C GLN A 124 -9.51 9.44 -0.44
N ASP A 125 -9.44 10.36 -1.41
CA ASP A 125 -10.05 11.69 -1.31
C ASP A 125 -11.58 11.60 -1.16
N ASP A 126 -12.20 10.64 -1.85
CA ASP A 126 -13.64 10.41 -1.75
C ASP A 126 -14.08 9.86 -0.39
N LEU A 127 -13.15 9.25 0.36
CA LEU A 127 -13.34 8.82 1.75
C LEU A 127 -13.07 9.97 2.73
N GLY A 128 -12.72 11.17 2.25
CA GLY A 128 -12.33 12.30 3.09
C GLY A 128 -10.98 12.11 3.79
N LEU A 129 -10.11 11.29 3.21
CA LEU A 129 -8.79 10.94 3.72
C LEU A 129 -7.73 11.49 2.75
N PRO A 130 -7.19 12.70 2.98
CA PRO A 130 -6.22 13.28 2.06
C PRO A 130 -4.90 12.50 2.09
N ALA A 131 -4.27 12.33 0.91
CA ALA A 131 -2.99 11.64 0.70
C ALA A 131 -1.78 12.43 1.25
N LEU A 132 -1.77 12.74 2.54
CA LEU A 132 -0.71 13.52 3.18
C LEU A 132 0.53 12.66 3.40
N SER A 133 1.71 13.19 3.06
CA SER A 133 2.99 12.46 3.12
C SER A 133 4.09 13.26 3.84
N PRO A 134 3.89 13.62 5.12
CA PRO A 134 4.90 14.34 5.90
C PRO A 134 6.20 13.52 6.05
N PRO A 135 7.32 14.19 6.34
CA PRO A 135 8.63 13.55 6.33
C PRO A 135 8.84 12.59 7.50
N ASN A 136 8.19 12.80 8.65
CA ASN A 136 8.37 11.98 9.87
C ASN A 136 9.85 11.83 10.27
N ALA A 137 10.61 12.92 10.19
CA ALA A 137 12.07 12.91 10.32
C ALA A 137 12.55 12.41 11.70
N HIS A 138 11.74 12.58 12.75
CA HIS A 138 12.02 12.10 14.11
C HIS A 138 12.17 10.58 14.18
N LEU A 139 11.51 9.82 13.30
CA LEU A 139 11.67 8.36 13.23
C LEU A 139 13.04 7.93 12.68
N GLY A 140 13.82 8.87 12.15
CA GLY A 140 15.22 8.64 11.80
C GLY A 140 16.19 8.70 12.98
N THR A 141 15.78 9.30 14.11
CA THR A 141 16.61 9.49 15.31
C THR A 141 16.72 8.21 16.16
N LEU A 142 17.71 8.17 17.07
CA LEU A 142 17.89 7.03 17.98
C LEU A 142 16.64 6.80 18.83
N GLU A 143 16.14 7.84 19.48
CA GLU A 143 14.99 7.79 20.37
C GLU A 143 13.72 7.42 19.60
N GLY A 144 13.50 8.02 18.43
CA GLY A 144 12.38 7.68 17.56
C GLY A 144 12.37 6.20 17.19
N ARG A 145 13.52 5.65 16.77
CA ARG A 145 13.66 4.24 16.39
C ARG A 145 13.46 3.28 17.56
N ILE A 146 13.97 3.60 18.75
CA ILE A 146 13.84 2.73 19.93
C ILE A 146 12.36 2.57 20.29
N TRP A 147 11.64 3.69 20.45
CA TRP A 147 10.25 3.62 20.87
C TRP A 147 9.34 3.02 19.79
N LEU A 148 9.62 3.25 18.50
CA LEU A 148 8.87 2.63 17.40
C LEU A 148 9.07 1.11 17.37
N GLN A 149 10.28 0.61 17.62
CA GLN A 149 10.52 -0.83 17.70
C GLN A 149 9.86 -1.46 18.93
N LEU A 150 9.80 -0.75 20.06
CA LEU A 150 9.05 -1.22 21.24
C LEU A 150 7.55 -1.29 20.94
N GLU A 151 6.98 -0.27 20.28
CA GLU A 151 5.61 -0.27 19.75
C GLU A 151 5.38 -1.49 18.85
N TRP A 152 6.25 -1.74 17.87
CA TRP A 152 6.14 -2.89 16.98
C TRP A 152 6.23 -4.25 17.68
N ARG A 153 7.10 -4.40 18.68
CA ARG A 153 7.19 -5.64 19.47
C ARG A 153 5.92 -5.89 20.27
N ALA A 154 5.29 -4.83 20.79
CA ALA A 154 4.02 -4.93 21.50
C ALA A 154 2.86 -5.24 20.53
N LEU A 155 2.80 -4.60 19.36
CA LEU A 155 1.81 -4.90 18.30
C LEU A 155 1.93 -6.35 17.81
N ARG A 156 3.16 -6.82 17.57
CA ARG A 156 3.42 -8.22 17.21
C ARG A 156 2.88 -9.18 18.27
N GLN A 157 3.08 -8.89 19.56
CA GLN A 157 2.53 -9.70 20.65
C GLN A 157 1.00 -9.68 20.70
N ALA A 158 0.38 -8.51 20.44
CA ALA A 158 -1.07 -8.37 20.41
C ALA A 158 -1.70 -9.23 19.28
N LEU A 159 -1.04 -9.30 18.12
CA LEU A 159 -1.49 -10.08 16.96
C LEU A 159 -1.20 -11.59 17.09
N ALA A 160 -0.04 -11.99 17.63
CA ALA A 160 0.41 -13.39 17.70
C ALA A 160 -0.36 -14.26 18.70
N ARG A 161 -1.38 -13.71 19.36
CA ARG A 161 -2.13 -14.35 20.44
C ARG A 161 -3.64 -14.42 20.13
N PRO A 162 -4.08 -15.04 19.02
CA PRO A 162 -5.50 -15.17 18.71
C PRO A 162 -6.28 -15.91 19.82
N GLU A 163 -5.66 -16.94 20.42
CA GLU A 163 -6.25 -17.80 21.46
C GLU A 163 -5.95 -17.35 22.91
N ALA A 164 -5.13 -16.31 23.11
CA ALA A 164 -4.77 -15.91 24.48
C ALA A 164 -5.93 -15.19 25.18
N PRO A 165 -5.96 -15.19 26.52
CA PRO A 165 -6.98 -14.49 27.29
C PRO A 165 -7.10 -13.03 26.84
N PRO A 166 -8.32 -12.46 26.73
CA PRO A 166 -8.54 -11.08 26.28
C PRO A 166 -7.70 -10.03 27.05
N ALA A 167 -7.43 -10.28 28.33
CA ALA A 167 -6.60 -9.43 29.17
C ALA A 167 -5.13 -9.34 28.69
N GLU A 168 -4.57 -10.40 28.12
CA GLU A 168 -3.19 -10.41 27.62
C GLU A 168 -3.05 -9.60 26.33
N ARG A 169 -3.98 -9.80 25.38
CA ARG A 169 -4.02 -8.97 24.16
C ARG A 169 -4.19 -7.50 24.51
N ARG A 170 -5.11 -7.20 25.43
CA ARG A 170 -5.34 -5.83 25.90
C ARG A 170 -4.07 -5.20 26.46
N ARG A 171 -3.33 -5.90 27.32
CA ARG A 171 -2.03 -5.40 27.85
C ARG A 171 -1.03 -5.12 26.75
N ALA A 172 -0.88 -6.01 25.78
CA ALA A 172 0.04 -5.80 24.66
C ALA A 172 -0.37 -4.59 23.79
N VAL A 173 -1.67 -4.34 23.60
CA VAL A 173 -2.16 -3.11 22.95
C VAL A 173 -1.85 -1.88 23.80
N GLU A 174 -2.11 -1.93 25.11
CA GLU A 174 -1.80 -0.83 26.04
C GLU A 174 -0.30 -0.47 26.02
N ASP A 175 0.59 -1.48 26.02
CA ASP A 175 2.04 -1.27 25.88
C ASP A 175 2.40 -0.57 24.57
N ALA A 176 1.83 -1.02 23.43
CA ALA A 176 2.06 -0.40 22.12
C ALA A 176 1.67 1.08 22.12
N LEU A 177 0.51 1.41 22.70
CA LEU A 177 0.02 2.78 22.82
C LEU A 177 0.90 3.63 23.75
N LEU A 178 1.37 3.07 24.86
CA LEU A 178 2.28 3.78 25.77
C LEU A 178 3.62 4.10 25.10
N PHE A 179 4.19 3.16 24.32
CA PHE A 179 5.42 3.40 23.57
C PHE A 179 5.23 4.47 22.49
N ARG A 180 4.11 4.42 21.75
CA ARG A 180 3.72 5.46 20.80
C ARG A 180 3.61 6.83 21.46
N LEU A 181 2.83 6.95 22.54
CA LEU A 181 2.62 8.21 23.26
C LEU A 181 3.93 8.76 23.81
N ARG A 182 4.79 7.90 24.35
CA ARG A 182 6.11 8.30 24.83
C ARG A 182 6.97 8.84 23.69
N ARG A 183 6.99 8.17 22.54
CA ARG A 183 7.72 8.64 21.34
C ARG A 183 7.21 10.00 20.88
N GLN A 184 5.90 10.15 20.74
CA GLN A 184 5.28 11.38 20.26
C GLN A 184 5.48 12.56 21.23
N ALA A 185 5.55 12.31 22.54
CA ALA A 185 5.84 13.34 23.54
C ALA A 185 7.28 13.89 23.46
N LEU A 186 8.21 13.18 22.82
CA LEU A 186 9.61 13.63 22.67
C LEU A 186 9.80 14.59 21.49
N PHE A 187 8.90 14.58 20.51
CA PHE A 187 9.08 15.25 19.24
C PHE A 187 7.86 16.11 18.90
N PRO A 188 8.01 17.43 18.75
CA PRO A 188 6.92 18.28 18.29
C PRO A 188 6.35 17.78 16.96
N LYS A 189 5.02 17.83 16.80
CA LYS A 189 4.26 17.40 15.61
C LYS A 189 4.29 15.90 15.28
N ALA A 190 5.03 15.07 16.01
CA ALA A 190 5.12 13.64 15.75
C ALA A 190 3.75 12.95 15.68
N GLN A 191 2.84 13.29 16.61
CA GLN A 191 1.47 12.77 16.58
C GLN A 191 0.75 13.09 15.25
N GLU A 192 0.79 14.34 14.81
CA GLU A 192 0.12 14.78 13.59
C GLU A 192 0.77 14.16 12.34
N GLU A 193 2.09 14.23 12.22
CA GLU A 193 2.81 13.73 11.04
C GLU A 193 2.69 12.21 10.88
N GLU A 194 2.74 11.47 11.98
CA GLU A 194 2.63 10.02 11.91
C GLU A 194 1.23 9.59 11.52
N GLN A 195 0.24 10.20 12.16
CA GLN A 195 -1.17 9.94 11.89
C GLN A 195 -1.49 10.20 10.41
N GLN A 196 -0.99 11.29 9.85
CA GLN A 196 -1.17 11.60 8.43
C GLN A 196 -0.60 10.50 7.53
N LEU A 197 0.61 10.02 7.79
CA LEU A 197 1.21 8.96 6.97
C LEU A 197 0.55 7.58 7.22
N GLU A 198 0.08 7.28 8.42
CA GLU A 198 -0.67 6.06 8.71
C GLU A 198 -2.04 6.04 8.03
N LEU A 199 -2.76 7.18 8.00
CA LEU A 199 -3.99 7.30 7.23
C LEU A 199 -3.73 7.19 5.73
N ASN A 200 -2.59 7.72 5.27
CA ASN A 200 -2.21 7.65 3.88
C ASN A 200 -1.76 6.23 3.46
N GLU A 201 -0.55 5.83 3.87
CA GLU A 201 0.10 4.59 3.45
C GLU A 201 -0.33 3.39 4.29
N GLY A 202 -0.66 3.61 5.57
CA GLY A 202 -1.04 2.54 6.48
C GLY A 202 -2.39 1.91 6.13
N LEU A 203 -3.39 2.73 5.76
CA LEU A 203 -4.70 2.24 5.30
C LEU A 203 -4.63 1.62 3.91
N ALA A 204 -3.81 2.17 3.01
CA ALA A 204 -3.54 1.58 1.71
C ALA A 204 -2.92 0.18 1.86
N GLU A 205 -1.92 0.05 2.74
CA GLU A 205 -1.25 -1.22 3.01
C GLU A 205 -2.18 -2.22 3.69
N TYR A 206 -2.97 -1.77 4.68
CA TYR A 206 -4.02 -2.57 5.31
C TYR A 206 -5.02 -3.12 4.26
N THR A 207 -5.46 -2.28 3.32
CA THR A 207 -6.34 -2.68 2.21
C THR A 207 -5.71 -3.77 1.37
N GLY A 208 -4.43 -3.61 1.01
CA GLY A 208 -3.64 -4.62 0.34
C GLY A 208 -3.64 -5.96 1.10
N TYR A 209 -3.40 -5.94 2.40
CA TYR A 209 -3.40 -7.17 3.21
C TYR A 209 -4.76 -7.85 3.30
N LYS A 210 -5.85 -7.08 3.39
CA LYS A 210 -7.22 -7.62 3.45
C LYS A 210 -7.69 -8.24 2.14
N LEU A 211 -7.28 -7.68 1.00
CA LEU A 211 -7.85 -8.02 -0.30
C LEU A 211 -6.91 -8.82 -1.22
N ARG A 212 -5.73 -9.24 -0.74
CA ARG A 212 -4.77 -10.03 -1.53
C ARG A 212 -5.15 -11.50 -1.80
N GLY A 213 -6.40 -11.90 -1.53
CA GLY A 213 -6.90 -13.25 -1.78
C GLY A 213 -6.47 -14.31 -0.74
N THR A 214 -6.13 -13.90 0.48
CA THR A 214 -5.82 -14.81 1.60
C THR A 214 -6.86 -14.68 2.72
N SER A 215 -6.93 -15.66 3.62
CA SER A 215 -7.77 -15.56 4.82
C SER A 215 -7.27 -14.46 5.77
N ASP A 216 -8.15 -14.01 6.67
CA ASP A 216 -7.81 -13.03 7.72
C ASP A 216 -6.68 -13.53 8.63
N ALA A 217 -6.69 -14.82 9.00
CA ALA A 217 -5.61 -15.43 9.77
C ALA A 217 -4.27 -15.36 9.02
N ALA A 218 -4.26 -15.64 7.71
CA ALA A 218 -3.05 -15.54 6.89
C ALA A 218 -2.59 -14.08 6.69
N ALA A 219 -3.51 -13.11 6.70
CA ALA A 219 -3.16 -11.69 6.72
C ALA A 219 -2.46 -11.31 8.02
N VAL A 220 -2.99 -11.74 9.17
CA VAL A 220 -2.37 -11.55 10.50
C VAL A 220 -0.95 -12.14 10.54
N GLU A 221 -0.77 -13.39 10.13
CA GLU A 221 0.56 -14.04 10.12
C GLU A 221 1.56 -13.29 9.22
N ALA A 222 1.12 -12.80 8.07
CA ALA A 222 2.00 -12.05 7.19
C ALA A 222 2.37 -10.65 7.73
N VAL A 223 1.49 -10.00 8.49
CA VAL A 223 1.81 -8.76 9.21
C VAL A 223 2.76 -9.05 10.39
N ILE A 224 2.55 -10.16 11.12
CA ILE A 224 3.48 -10.61 12.17
C ILE A 224 4.90 -10.83 11.61
N GLY A 225 5.01 -11.47 10.45
CA GLY A 225 6.29 -11.70 9.77
C GLY A 225 6.94 -10.41 9.26
N ARG A 226 6.16 -9.37 8.96
CA ARG A 226 6.65 -8.07 8.46
C ARG A 226 7.48 -7.32 9.50
N PHE A 227 7.16 -7.46 10.80
CA PHE A 227 7.91 -6.79 11.86
C PHE A 227 9.39 -7.17 11.87
N SER A 228 9.72 -8.45 11.66
CA SER A 228 11.11 -8.92 11.68
C SER A 228 11.96 -8.33 10.56
N SER A 229 11.40 -8.11 9.37
CA SER A 229 12.12 -7.43 8.29
C SER A 229 12.11 -5.91 8.42
N ALA A 230 11.12 -5.33 9.11
CA ALA A 230 11.03 -3.89 9.32
C ALA A 230 12.13 -3.37 10.27
N GLU A 231 12.48 -4.15 11.31
CA GLU A 231 13.50 -3.76 12.29
C GLU A 231 14.89 -3.49 11.65
N SER A 232 15.19 -4.09 10.49
CA SER A 232 16.46 -3.90 9.78
C SER A 232 16.44 -2.78 8.72
N GLU A 233 15.33 -2.06 8.56
CA GLU A 233 15.21 -1.04 7.52
C GLU A 233 15.95 0.26 7.86
N PRO A 234 16.65 0.87 6.89
CA PRO A 234 17.36 2.11 7.12
C PRO A 234 16.43 3.33 7.22
N ALA A 235 15.19 3.29 6.70
CA ALA A 235 14.36 4.47 6.45
C ALA A 235 12.98 4.43 7.14
N PHE A 236 12.94 4.31 8.47
CA PHE A 236 11.69 4.22 9.24
C PHE A 236 10.73 5.39 8.99
N SER A 237 11.26 6.60 8.80
CA SER A 237 10.49 7.82 8.50
C SER A 237 9.50 7.67 7.33
N ARG A 238 9.79 6.82 6.35
CA ARG A 238 8.87 6.54 5.24
C ARG A 238 8.19 5.19 5.35
N SER A 239 8.88 4.19 5.91
CA SER A 239 8.36 2.82 5.90
C SER A 239 7.48 2.45 7.07
N PHE A 240 7.48 3.21 8.17
CA PHE A 240 6.80 2.79 9.40
C PHE A 240 5.29 2.59 9.22
N ALA A 241 4.63 3.43 8.42
CA ALA A 241 3.19 3.37 8.19
C ALA A 241 2.77 2.05 7.52
N TYR A 242 3.62 1.49 6.64
CA TYR A 242 3.40 0.17 6.01
C TYR A 242 3.53 -1.00 7.00
N VAL A 243 4.00 -0.75 8.22
CA VAL A 243 4.15 -1.75 9.29
C VAL A 243 3.08 -1.52 10.36
N SER A 244 3.01 -0.30 10.91
CA SER A 244 2.06 0.05 11.96
C SER A 244 0.62 0.06 11.45
N GLY A 245 0.35 0.61 10.26
CA GLY A 245 -1.00 0.74 9.69
C GLY A 245 -1.76 -0.58 9.58
N PRO A 246 -1.23 -1.60 8.88
CA PRO A 246 -1.84 -2.93 8.82
C PRO A 246 -2.03 -3.57 10.20
N ALA A 247 -1.07 -3.39 11.11
CA ALA A 247 -1.15 -3.96 12.44
C ALA A 247 -2.30 -3.37 13.26
N TYR A 248 -2.42 -2.03 13.31
CA TYR A 248 -3.55 -1.37 13.96
C TYR A 248 -4.87 -1.69 13.28
N GLY A 249 -4.93 -1.67 11.94
CA GLY A 249 -6.15 -2.00 11.20
C GLY A 249 -6.69 -3.40 11.50
N LEU A 250 -5.80 -4.41 11.60
CA LEU A 250 -6.17 -5.77 11.98
C LEU A 250 -6.58 -5.88 13.46
N LEU A 251 -5.92 -5.16 14.38
CA LEU A 251 -6.35 -5.12 15.79
C LEU A 251 -7.72 -4.45 15.95
N LEU A 252 -7.99 -3.41 15.16
CA LEU A 252 -9.30 -2.75 15.12
C LEU A 252 -10.38 -3.67 14.54
N ASP A 253 -10.07 -4.51 13.54
CA ASP A 253 -10.97 -5.58 13.08
C ASP A 253 -11.32 -6.55 14.22
N LEU A 254 -10.32 -6.99 14.97
CA LEU A 254 -10.51 -7.91 16.11
C LEU A 254 -11.33 -7.30 17.25
N SER A 255 -11.50 -5.98 17.29
CA SER A 255 -12.37 -5.31 18.27
C SER A 255 -13.87 -5.52 17.99
N GLY A 256 -14.23 -5.96 16.77
CA GLY A 256 -15.61 -6.13 16.33
C GLY A 256 -16.38 -4.81 16.08
N LYS A 257 -15.73 -3.67 16.24
CA LYS A 257 -16.35 -2.35 16.00
C LYS A 257 -16.25 -1.96 14.51
N PRO A 258 -17.25 -1.25 13.96
CA PRO A 258 -17.23 -0.76 12.57
C PRO A 258 -16.33 0.49 12.41
N TRP A 259 -15.06 0.41 12.83
CA TRP A 259 -14.15 1.55 12.99
C TRP A 259 -13.90 2.35 11.70
N ARG A 260 -13.92 1.69 10.54
CA ARG A 260 -13.74 2.32 9.23
C ARG A 260 -14.79 3.39 8.93
N LYS A 261 -16.03 3.19 9.38
CA LYS A 261 -17.15 4.14 9.14
C LYS A 261 -17.02 5.45 9.92
N SER A 262 -16.18 5.45 10.95
CA SER A 262 -15.92 6.63 11.80
C SER A 262 -14.58 7.32 11.47
N LEU A 263 -13.91 6.90 10.39
CA LEU A 263 -12.66 7.53 9.99
C LEU A 263 -12.92 8.94 9.46
N THR A 264 -12.00 9.82 9.81
CA THR A 264 -11.88 11.19 9.32
C THR A 264 -10.40 11.47 9.09
N SER A 265 -10.07 12.56 8.41
CA SER A 265 -8.69 13.04 8.28
C SER A 265 -7.99 13.35 9.61
N LYS A 266 -8.73 13.34 10.73
CA LYS A 266 -8.22 13.53 12.11
C LYS A 266 -8.31 12.25 12.95
N SER A 267 -8.61 11.09 12.37
CA SER A 267 -8.67 9.82 13.10
C SER A 267 -7.28 9.24 13.36
N ASN A 268 -7.06 8.73 14.56
CA ASN A 268 -5.84 8.00 14.92
C ASN A 268 -6.18 6.51 15.03
N LEU A 269 -5.38 5.64 14.41
CA LEU A 269 -5.59 4.18 14.39
C LEU A 269 -5.19 3.50 15.72
N GLY A 270 -4.35 4.15 16.51
CA GLY A 270 -3.84 3.68 17.80
C GLY A 270 -3.78 4.79 18.83
#